data_AF-A0A9D5T7U4-F1
#
_entry.id   AF-A0A9D5T7U4-F1
#
_cell.length_a   1.000
_cell.length_b   1.000
_cell.length_c   1.000
_cell.angle_alpha   90.00
_cell.angle_beta   90.00
_cell.angle_gamma   90.00
#
_symmetry.space_group_name_H-M   'P 1'
#
loop_
_entity.id
_entity.type
_entity.pdbx_description
1 polymer ?
#
loop_
_entity_poly.entity_id
_entity_poly.type
_entity_poly.pdbx_seq_one_letter_code
_entity_poly.pdbx_strand_id
1 'polypeptide(L)' 'DAVTLFIAPELEIKQGDVVEVTHFGRTHKYIAGEPFVYSTHQEILLDREENA' A
#
# COMPACT_ATOMS: atom_id res chain seq x y z
N ASP A 1 -0.14 -6.61 -12.01
CA ASP A 1 0.37 -5.22 -11.92
C ASP A 1 0.54 -4.83 -10.47
N ALA A 2 1.77 -4.75 -10.00
CA ALA A 2 2.08 -4.27 -8.65
C ALA A 2 2.19 -2.74 -8.66
N VAL A 3 1.63 -2.08 -7.64
CA VAL A 3 1.67 -0.62 -7.48
C VAL A 3 2.44 -0.30 -6.21
N THR A 4 3.30 0.72 -6.23
CA THR A 4 3.97 1.20 -5.00
C THR A 4 3.15 2.33 -4.37
N LEU A 5 2.77 2.15 -3.11
CA LEU A 5 2.19 3.20 -2.27
C LEU A 5 3.31 3.96 -1.56
N PHE A 6 3.33 5.28 -1.74
CA PHE A 6 4.16 6.22 -1.00
C PHE A 6 3.30 6.93 0.03
N ILE A 7 3.61 6.80 1.32
CA ILE A 7 2.79 7.37 2.40
C ILE A 7 3.63 7.79 3.60
N ALA A 8 3.05 8.56 4.53
CA ALA A 8 3.72 9.07 5.71
C ALA A 8 4.38 7.93 6.53
N PRO A 9 5.64 8.10 6.99
CA PRO A 9 6.42 7.02 7.61
C PRO A 9 5.90 6.61 9.00
N GLU A 10 5.10 7.45 9.67
CA GLU A 10 4.54 7.20 11.00
C GLU A 10 3.29 6.30 10.99
N LEU A 11 2.73 5.98 9.81
CA LEU A 11 1.58 5.08 9.72
C LEU A 11 2.02 3.62 9.91
N GLU A 12 1.34 2.91 10.80
CA GLU A 12 1.55 1.48 11.00
C GLU A 12 0.77 0.70 9.95
N ILE A 13 1.47 0.22 8.93
CA ILE A 13 0.95 -0.68 7.89
C ILE A 13 1.82 -1.94 7.91
N LYS A 14 1.19 -3.10 8.01
CA LYS A 14 1.87 -4.40 8.09
C LYS A 14 1.68 -5.19 6.82
N GLN A 15 2.63 -6.06 6.54
CA GLN A 15 2.47 -7.05 5.48
C GLN A 15 1.20 -7.87 5.73
N GLY A 16 0.38 -8.02 4.69
CA GLY A 16 -0.90 -8.71 4.74
C GLY A 16 -2.09 -7.82 5.08
N ASP A 17 -1.88 -6.55 5.47
CA ASP A 17 -2.99 -5.63 5.69
C ASP A 17 -3.75 -5.37 4.39
N VAL A 18 -5.08 -5.24 4.52
CA VAL A 18 -5.92 -4.77 3.42
C VAL A 18 -5.85 -3.24 3.36
N VAL A 19 -5.40 -2.73 2.22
CA VAL A 19 -5.28 -1.29 1.96
C VAL A 19 -6.32 -0.88 0.92
N GLU A 20 -7.25 0.00 1.31
CA GLU A 20 -8.22 0.60 0.41
C GLU A 20 -7.71 1.97 -0.07
N VAL A 21 -7.43 2.10 -1.37
CA VAL A 21 -6.91 3.33 -1.98
C VAL A 21 -7.98 3.94 -2.86
N THR A 22 -8.30 5.22 -2.63
CA THR A 22 -9.14 6.02 -3.52
C THR A 22 -8.30 7.02 -4.31
N HIS A 23 -8.28 6.88 -5.63
CA HIS A 23 -7.50 7.73 -6.54
C HIS A 23 -8.32 8.06 -7.79
N PHE A 24 -8.39 9.36 -8.15
CA PHE A 24 -9.22 9.85 -9.27
C PHE A 24 -10.68 9.33 -9.25
N GLY A 25 -11.29 9.28 -8.06
CA GLY A 25 -12.67 8.82 -7.88
C GLY A 25 -12.89 7.31 -8.07
N ARG A 26 -11.81 6.52 -8.15
CA ARG A 26 -11.86 5.06 -8.16
C ARG A 26 -11.26 4.51 -6.88
N THR A 27 -11.94 3.54 -6.30
CA THR A 27 -11.51 2.86 -5.08
C THR A 27 -11.10 1.44 -5.41
N HIS A 28 -9.92 1.04 -4.95
CA HIS A 28 -9.37 -0.29 -5.15
C HIS A 28 -8.86 -0.84 -3.81
N LYS A 29 -8.97 -2.17 -3.64
CA LYS A 29 -8.43 -2.89 -2.50
C LYS A 29 -7.18 -3.65 -2.89
N TYR A 30 -6.20 -3.64 -2.00
CA TYR A 30 -4.91 -4.28 -2.17
C TYR A 30 -4.51 -5.00 -0.89
N ILE A 31 -3.58 -5.95 -1.03
CA ILE A 31 -2.84 -6.54 0.07
C ILE A 31 -1.47 -5.84 0.14
N ALA A 32 -1.11 -5.36 1.32
CA ALA A 32 0.18 -4.71 1.57
C ALA A 32 1.31 -5.75 1.61
N GLY A 33 2.40 -5.45 0.92
CA GLY A 33 3.70 -6.09 1.12
C GLY A 33 4.43 -5.57 2.36
N GLU A 34 5.68 -5.98 2.52
CA GLU A 34 6.55 -5.45 3.56
C GLU A 34 6.90 -3.97 3.29
N PRO A 35 6.74 -3.06 4.27
CA PRO A 35 7.03 -1.64 4.08
C PRO A 35 8.54 -1.35 4.11
N PHE A 36 8.99 -0.51 3.19
CA PHE A 36 10.33 0.09 3.20
C PHE A 36 10.25 1.50 3.77
N VAL A 37 10.66 1.68 5.03
CA VAL A 37 10.49 2.95 5.75
C VAL A 37 11.73 3.85 5.61
N TYR A 38 11.50 5.10 5.21
CA TYR A 38 12.47 6.19 5.18
C TYR A 38 12.07 7.30 6.15
N SER A 39 12.93 8.31 6.33
CA SER A 39 12.65 9.44 7.22
C SER A 39 11.52 10.37 6.75
N THR A 40 11.19 10.35 5.46
CA THR A 40 10.19 11.24 4.85
C THR A 40 8.93 10.54 4.38
N HIS A 41 9.00 9.23 4.15
CA HIS A 41 7.91 8.40 3.64
C HIS A 41 8.23 6.92 3.87
N GLN A 42 7.25 6.06 3.69
CA GLN A 42 7.44 4.63 3.49
C GLN A 42 6.93 4.24 2.10
N GLU A 43 7.55 3.22 1.52
CA GLU A 43 7.15 2.61 0.25
C GLU A 43 6.59 1.21 0.52
N ILE A 44 5.42 0.90 -0.06
CA ILE A 44 4.75 -0.39 0.13
C ILE A 44 4.33 -0.93 -1.24
N LEU A 45 4.76 -2.14 -1.58
CA LEU A 45 4.24 -2.84 -2.74
C LEU A 45 2.81 -3.32 -2.45
N LEU A 46 1.88 -3.00 -3.35
CA LEU A 46 0.47 -3.36 -3.26
C LEU A 46 0.12 -4.37 -4.34
N ASP A 47 -0.38 -5.53 -3.92
CA ASP A 47 -0.95 -6.54 -4.80
C ASP A 47 -2.47 -6.43 -4.82
N ARG A 48 -3.08 -6.48 -5.99
CA ARG A 48 -4.55 -6.47 -6.06
C ARG A 48 -5.10 -7.77 -5.50
N GLU A 49 -6.16 -7.66 -4.68
CA GLU A 49 -6.84 -8.81 -4.07
C GLU A 49 -7.30 -9.86 -5.12
N GLU A 50 -7.64 -9.42 -6.34
CA GLU A 50 -8.01 -10.30 -7.45
C GLU A 50 -6.86 -11.20 -7.98
N ASN A 51 -5.61 -10.94 -7.55
CA ASN A 51 -4.41 -11.71 -7.96
C ASN A 51 -3.63 -12.30 -6.77
N ALA A 52 -4.15 -12.23 -5.55
CA ALA A 52 -3.48 -12.69 -4.32
C ALA A 52 -3.73 -14.18 -4.03
#